data_AF-A0A379X0W0-F1
#
_entry.id   AF-A0A379X0W0-F1
#
_cell.length_a   1.000
_cell.length_b   1.000
_cell.length_c   1.000
_cell.angle_alpha   90.00
_cell.angle_beta   90.00
_cell.angle_gamma   90.00
#
_symmetry.space_group_name_H-M   'P 1'
#
loop_
_entity.id
_entity.type
_entity.pdbx_description
1 polymer ?
#
loop_
_entity_poly.entity_id
_entity_poly.type
_entity_poly.pdbx_seq_one_letter_code
_entity_poly.pdbx_strand_id
1 'polypeptide(L)'
;MIPSLVQAQKLNEEQTQALRDIVAWRLMGNDVTDAQAKWRDDAIMRSQSTSLIERRVRMALGMGDRRGLNTWLARLPMRRKRKTSGRYWQADLLLERGRDAEAKEILHALMQKRGFYPMVAAQRLGEEYTLKIDKAPANVNSALTQGPEMARVRELMYWNLDNTARSEWANLVKSRSKSEQAQLARYAFNQHWWDLSVQATIAGKLWDHLEERFPLAYNDLFTRYTREKISHKAMPWRLPARRAPGTRK
;
A
#
# COMPACT_ATOMS: atom_id res chain seq x y z
N MET A 1 7.02 7.28 38.22
CA MET A 1 8.17 7.63 37.34
C MET A 1 7.90 8.80 36.41
N ILE A 2 6.83 8.84 35.60
CA ILE A 2 6.58 10.03 34.75
C ILE A 2 6.29 11.30 35.57
N PRO A 3 5.45 11.29 36.62
CA PRO A 3 5.20 12.49 37.42
C PRO A 3 6.45 13.09 38.07
N SER A 4 7.34 12.24 38.58
CA SER A 4 8.62 12.65 39.17
C SER A 4 9.58 13.22 38.13
N LEU A 5 9.61 12.66 36.90
CA LEU A 5 10.42 13.20 35.80
C LEU A 5 9.90 14.55 35.30
N VAL A 6 8.58 14.69 35.18
CA VAL A 6 7.93 15.96 34.77
C VAL A 6 8.26 17.06 35.76
N GLN A 7 8.18 16.77 37.06
CA GLN A 7 8.51 17.72 38.11
C GLN A 7 10.01 18.08 38.12
N ALA A 8 10.89 17.08 37.99
CA ALA A 8 12.34 17.29 38.00
C ALA A 8 12.83 18.09 36.78
N GLN A 9 12.26 17.84 35.60
CA GLN A 9 12.66 18.48 34.34
C GLN A 9 11.79 19.70 33.97
N LYS A 10 10.84 20.08 34.83
CA LYS A 10 9.88 21.18 34.60
C LYS A 10 9.22 21.11 33.21
N LEU A 11 8.80 19.92 32.81
CA LEU A 11 8.22 19.70 31.48
C LEU A 11 6.84 20.37 31.38
N ASN A 12 6.56 20.98 30.23
CA ASN A 12 5.23 21.49 29.93
C ASN A 12 4.25 20.34 29.57
N GLU A 13 2.97 20.67 29.35
CA GLU A 13 1.94 19.65 29.06
C GLU A 13 2.23 18.88 27.76
N GLU A 14 2.71 19.57 26.72
CA GLU A 14 3.03 18.95 25.43
C GLU A 14 4.20 17.99 25.54
N GLN A 15 5.29 18.39 26.21
CA GLN A 15 6.45 17.55 26.49
C GLN A 15 6.08 16.34 27.37
N THR A 16 5.22 16.56 28.36
CA THR A 16 4.68 15.47 29.19
C THR A 16 3.88 14.48 28.36
N GLN A 17 3.02 14.96 27.46
CA GLN A 17 2.25 14.09 26.57
C GLN A 17 3.15 13.36 25.56
N ALA A 18 4.19 13.99 25.03
CA ALA A 18 5.17 13.34 24.17
C ALA A 18 5.87 12.17 24.89
N LEU A 19 6.26 12.35 26.16
CA LEU A 19 6.83 11.27 26.97
C LEU A 19 5.82 10.13 27.20
N ARG A 20 4.56 10.47 27.49
CA ARG A 20 3.48 9.48 27.64
C ARG A 20 3.30 8.67 26.35
N ASP A 21 3.31 9.34 25.20
CA ASP A 21 3.17 8.69 23.89
C ASP A 21 4.31 7.71 23.63
N ILE A 22 5.56 8.06 23.96
CA ILE A 22 6.74 7.18 23.82
C ILE A 22 6.56 5.91 24.65
N VAL A 23 6.12 6.03 25.91
CA VAL A 23 5.92 4.87 26.78
C VAL A 23 4.72 4.05 26.30
N ALA A 24 3.61 4.69 25.89
CA ALA A 24 2.44 4.01 25.35
C ALA A 24 2.78 3.17 24.10
N TRP A 25 3.70 3.64 23.24
CA TRP A 25 4.20 2.87 22.10
C TRP A 25 4.87 1.55 22.50
N ARG A 26 5.56 1.51 23.63
CA ARG A 26 6.24 0.30 24.14
C ARG A 26 5.27 -0.68 24.78
N LEU A 27 4.12 -0.21 25.26
CA LEU A 27 3.08 -1.04 25.90
C LEU A 27 2.09 -1.64 24.88
N MET A 28 2.56 -1.93 23.66
CA MET A 28 1.75 -2.49 22.59
C MET A 28 1.89 -4.02 22.44
N GLY A 29 2.66 -4.66 23.33
CA GLY A 29 2.88 -6.10 23.37
C GLY A 29 1.73 -6.87 24.03
N ASN A 30 1.87 -8.20 24.05
CA ASN A 30 0.90 -9.12 24.66
C ASN A 30 1.22 -9.43 26.14
N ASP A 31 2.37 -8.98 26.62
CA ASP A 31 2.94 -9.18 27.97
C ASP A 31 2.58 -8.05 28.96
N VAL A 32 1.67 -7.16 28.54
CA VAL A 32 1.30 -5.95 29.29
C VAL A 32 0.28 -6.29 30.37
N THR A 33 0.52 -5.84 31.61
CA THR A 33 -0.42 -6.05 32.73
C THR A 33 -1.66 -5.17 32.59
N ASP A 34 -2.76 -5.52 33.27
CA ASP A 34 -3.99 -4.72 33.25
C ASP A 34 -3.77 -3.27 33.70
N ALA A 35 -2.92 -3.06 34.71
CA ALA A 35 -2.56 -1.73 35.18
C ALA A 35 -1.82 -0.92 34.11
N GLN A 36 -0.88 -1.55 33.39
CA GLN A 36 -0.17 -0.93 32.28
C GLN A 36 -1.08 -0.66 31.09
N ALA A 37 -2.02 -1.58 30.79
CA ALA A 37 -2.98 -1.41 29.70
C ALA A 37 -3.94 -0.23 29.99
N LYS A 38 -4.44 -0.11 31.21
CA LYS A 38 -5.26 1.02 31.65
C LYS A 38 -4.49 2.34 31.58
N TRP A 39 -3.24 2.35 32.04
CA TRP A 39 -2.37 3.53 31.95
C TRP A 39 -2.11 3.94 30.50
N ARG A 40 -1.77 2.97 29.64
CA ARG A 40 -1.54 3.19 28.20
C ARG A 40 -2.78 3.79 27.56
N ASP A 41 -3.95 3.22 27.81
CA ASP A 41 -5.19 3.67 27.18
C ASP A 41 -5.56 5.10 27.63
N ASP A 42 -5.36 5.46 28.91
CA ASP A 42 -5.51 6.86 29.37
C ASP A 42 -4.53 7.81 28.66
N ALA A 43 -3.26 7.41 28.53
CA ALA A 43 -2.26 8.20 27.81
C ALA A 43 -2.64 8.43 26.33
N ILE A 44 -3.12 7.39 25.63
CA ILE A 44 -3.52 7.48 24.23
C ILE A 44 -4.80 8.31 24.07
N MET A 45 -5.74 8.25 25.01
CA MET A 45 -6.97 9.05 24.94
C MET A 45 -6.70 10.56 24.89
N ARG A 46 -5.64 11.01 25.56
CA ARG A 46 -5.19 12.40 25.61
C ARG A 46 -4.24 12.78 24.46
N SER A 47 -3.72 11.79 23.74
CA SER A 47 -2.78 11.99 22.64
C SER A 47 -3.45 12.57 21.39
N GLN A 48 -2.72 13.42 20.68
CA GLN A 48 -3.04 13.88 19.32
C GLN A 48 -2.30 13.06 18.25
N SER A 49 -1.49 12.08 18.65
CA SER A 49 -0.68 11.26 17.75
C SER A 49 -1.57 10.29 16.96
N THR A 50 -1.78 10.63 15.69
CA THR A 50 -2.60 9.82 14.78
C THR A 50 -2.03 8.41 14.60
N SER A 51 -0.70 8.27 14.53
CA SER A 51 -0.05 6.96 14.36
C SER A 51 -0.22 6.07 15.58
N LEU A 52 -0.18 6.65 16.79
CA LEU A 52 -0.40 5.93 18.05
C LEU A 52 -1.84 5.43 18.16
N ILE A 53 -2.83 6.28 17.84
CA ILE A 53 -4.24 5.88 17.81
C ILE A 53 -4.47 4.79 16.75
N GLU A 54 -3.90 4.93 15.55
CA GLU A 54 -3.98 3.88 14.51
C GLU A 54 -3.34 2.56 14.98
N ARG A 55 -2.24 2.60 15.75
CA ARG A 55 -1.63 1.39 16.31
C ARG A 55 -2.56 0.72 17.33
N ARG A 56 -3.22 1.50 18.19
CA ARG A 56 -4.20 0.99 19.16
C ARG A 56 -5.45 0.42 18.51
N VAL A 57 -5.92 1.01 17.39
CA VAL A 57 -6.98 0.44 16.54
C VAL A 57 -6.55 -0.92 15.99
N ARG A 58 -5.33 -1.03 15.43
CA ARG A 58 -4.81 -2.32 14.92
C ARG A 58 -4.67 -3.37 16.01
N MET A 59 -4.32 -2.97 17.23
CA MET A 59 -4.31 -3.88 18.38
C MET A 59 -5.72 -4.42 18.66
N ALA A 60 -6.74 -3.56 18.69
CA ALA A 60 -8.12 -4.00 18.88
C ALA A 60 -8.57 -4.98 17.78
N LEU A 61 -8.20 -4.71 16.51
CA LEU A 61 -8.45 -5.62 15.40
C LEU A 61 -7.74 -6.97 15.58
N GLY A 62 -6.47 -6.97 15.97
CA GLY A 62 -5.69 -8.19 16.15
C GLY A 62 -6.16 -9.06 17.31
N MET A 63 -6.77 -8.47 18.33
CA MET A 63 -7.32 -9.17 19.49
C MET A 63 -8.81 -9.51 19.36
N GLY A 64 -9.47 -9.11 18.26
CA GLY A 64 -10.93 -9.26 18.11
C GLY A 64 -11.74 -8.39 19.08
N ASP A 65 -11.15 -7.37 19.69
CA ASP A 65 -11.81 -6.47 20.64
C ASP A 65 -12.74 -5.49 19.91
N ARG A 66 -14.01 -5.89 19.73
CA ARG A 66 -15.03 -5.11 19.02
C ARG A 66 -15.39 -3.81 19.72
N ARG A 67 -15.44 -3.83 21.06
CA ARG A 67 -15.75 -2.63 21.86
C ARG A 67 -14.62 -1.62 21.74
N GLY A 68 -13.38 -2.06 21.91
CA GLY A 68 -12.19 -1.23 21.72
C GLY A 68 -12.07 -0.71 20.30
N LEU A 69 -12.34 -1.54 19.29
CA LEU A 69 -12.33 -1.09 17.89
C LEU A 69 -13.24 0.12 17.70
N ASN A 70 -14.49 0.05 18.17
CA ASN A 70 -15.42 1.17 18.09
C ASN A 70 -14.88 2.43 18.79
N THR A 71 -14.38 2.29 20.01
CA THR A 71 -13.84 3.42 20.80
C THR A 71 -12.66 4.09 20.10
N TRP A 72 -11.67 3.31 19.68
CA TRP A 72 -10.43 3.85 19.10
C TRP A 72 -10.62 4.32 17.66
N LEU A 73 -11.51 3.68 16.89
CA LEU A 73 -11.87 4.15 15.56
C LEU A 73 -12.56 5.52 15.65
N ALA A 74 -13.39 5.75 16.66
CA ALA A 74 -14.02 7.05 16.92
C ALA A 74 -13.01 8.15 17.29
N ARG A 75 -11.85 7.81 17.88
CA ARG A 75 -10.78 8.77 18.20
C ARG A 75 -9.90 9.15 17.01
N LEU A 76 -9.91 8.39 15.93
CA LEU A 76 -9.14 8.75 14.74
C LEU A 76 -9.59 10.11 14.16
N PRO A 77 -8.65 10.94 13.69
CA PRO A 77 -9.01 12.19 13.03
C PRO A 77 -9.78 11.90 11.74
N MET A 78 -10.66 12.83 11.35
CA MET A 78 -11.56 12.68 10.21
C MET A 78 -10.83 12.25 8.92
N ARG A 79 -9.63 12.79 8.67
CA ARG A 79 -8.81 12.43 7.51
C ARG A 79 -8.44 10.94 7.46
N ARG A 80 -8.23 10.29 8.61
CA ARG A 80 -7.94 8.85 8.68
C ARG A 80 -9.20 8.01 8.59
N LYS A 81 -10.31 8.43 9.21
CA LYS A 81 -11.63 7.76 9.06
C LYS A 81 -12.08 7.70 7.59
N ARG A 82 -11.81 8.76 6.82
CA ARG A 82 -12.15 8.83 5.38
C ARG A 82 -11.28 7.94 4.48
N LYS A 83 -10.17 7.38 4.97
CA LYS A 83 -9.38 6.39 4.21
C LYS A 83 -10.18 5.10 4.02
N THR A 84 -9.83 4.32 3.00
CA THR A 84 -10.52 3.07 2.67
C THR A 84 -10.55 2.09 3.84
N SER A 85 -9.47 1.98 4.60
CA SER A 85 -9.40 1.15 5.81
C SER A 85 -10.37 1.60 6.90
N GLY A 86 -10.44 2.91 7.18
CA GLY A 86 -11.31 3.45 8.22
C GLY A 86 -12.79 3.27 7.87
N ARG A 87 -13.15 3.57 6.61
CA ARG A 87 -14.51 3.35 6.08
C ARG A 87 -14.93 1.89 6.14
N TYR A 88 -14.03 0.97 5.77
CA TYR A 88 -14.32 -0.46 5.85
C TYR A 88 -14.62 -0.91 7.28
N TRP A 89 -13.74 -0.59 8.23
CA TRP A 89 -13.94 -1.00 9.63
C TRP A 89 -15.14 -0.31 10.28
N GLN A 90 -15.50 0.90 9.83
CA GLN A 90 -16.75 1.54 10.23
C GLN A 90 -17.97 0.78 9.69
N ALA A 91 -17.96 0.37 8.42
CA ALA A 91 -19.03 -0.46 7.85
C ALA A 91 -19.14 -1.81 8.57
N ASP A 92 -18.02 -2.44 8.90
CA ASP A 92 -17.98 -3.70 9.64
C ASP A 92 -18.62 -3.58 11.03
N LEU A 93 -18.36 -2.48 11.76
CA LEU A 93 -19.04 -2.20 13.03
C LEU A 93 -20.54 -1.89 12.86
N LEU A 94 -20.95 -1.32 11.73
CA LEU A 94 -22.37 -1.05 11.44
C LEU A 94 -23.14 -2.34 11.16
N LEU A 95 -22.55 -3.29 10.40
CA LEU A 95 -23.13 -4.61 10.16
C LEU A 95 -23.39 -5.35 11.47
N GLU A 96 -22.42 -5.36 12.39
CA GLU A 96 -22.60 -6.01 13.69
C GLU A 96 -23.70 -5.41 14.56
N ARG A 97 -24.06 -4.13 14.32
CA ARG A 97 -25.14 -3.44 15.01
C ARG A 97 -26.49 -3.56 14.29
N GLY A 98 -26.57 -4.35 13.22
CA GLY A 98 -27.77 -4.50 12.41
C GLY A 98 -28.09 -3.27 11.54
N ARG A 99 -27.15 -2.33 11.36
CA ARG A 99 -27.32 -1.15 10.49
C ARG A 99 -26.88 -1.47 9.06
N ASP A 100 -27.53 -2.46 8.47
CA ASP A 100 -27.10 -3.05 7.20
C ASP A 100 -27.15 -2.08 6.03
N ALA A 101 -28.21 -1.26 5.93
CA ALA A 101 -28.37 -0.30 4.83
C ALA A 101 -27.19 0.69 4.77
N GLU A 102 -26.83 1.29 5.90
CA GLU A 102 -25.71 2.23 5.98
C GLU A 102 -24.36 1.56 5.74
N ALA A 103 -24.18 0.35 6.26
CA ALA A 103 -22.96 -0.40 6.02
C ALA A 103 -22.78 -0.72 4.53
N LYS A 104 -23.84 -1.22 3.89
CA LYS A 104 -23.84 -1.57 2.46
C LYS A 104 -23.57 -0.34 1.59
N GLU A 105 -24.15 0.81 1.91
CA GLU A 105 -23.86 2.07 1.20
C GLU A 105 -22.35 2.41 1.25
N ILE A 106 -21.72 2.28 2.43
CA ILE A 106 -20.28 2.51 2.58
C ILE A 106 -19.47 1.49 1.77
N LEU A 107 -19.85 0.22 1.80
CA LEU A 107 -19.15 -0.86 1.09
C LEU A 107 -19.27 -0.72 -0.43
N HIS A 108 -20.45 -0.44 -0.98
CA HIS A 108 -20.62 -0.16 -2.41
C HIS A 108 -19.81 1.07 -2.85
N ALA A 109 -19.81 2.14 -2.06
CA ALA A 109 -18.97 3.31 -2.34
C ALA A 109 -17.46 3.00 -2.28
N LEU A 110 -17.05 1.99 -1.51
CA LEU A 110 -15.67 1.49 -1.50
C LEU A 110 -15.35 0.67 -2.75
N MET A 111 -16.28 -0.15 -3.24
CA MET A 111 -16.09 -0.98 -4.44
C MET A 111 -15.76 -0.15 -5.69
N GLN A 112 -16.26 1.08 -5.77
CA GLN A 112 -15.93 2.02 -6.87
C GLN A 112 -14.47 2.51 -6.86
N LYS A 113 -13.68 2.13 -5.85
CA LYS A 113 -12.27 2.52 -5.73
C LYS A 113 -11.36 1.34 -6.03
N ARG A 114 -10.08 1.65 -6.26
CA ARG A 114 -9.02 0.65 -6.41
C ARG A 114 -8.32 0.38 -5.08
N GLY A 115 -8.01 -0.90 -4.83
CA GLY A 115 -7.07 -1.33 -3.80
C GLY A 115 -7.59 -2.49 -2.97
N PHE A 116 -6.91 -2.78 -1.87
CA PHE A 116 -7.22 -3.92 -1.00
C PHE A 116 -8.63 -3.84 -0.39
N TYR A 117 -8.96 -2.78 0.35
CA TYR A 117 -10.26 -2.67 1.02
C TYR A 117 -11.48 -2.61 0.08
N PRO A 118 -11.42 -2.01 -1.12
CA PRO A 118 -12.46 -2.16 -2.13
C PRO A 118 -12.76 -3.62 -2.52
N MET A 119 -11.71 -4.44 -2.71
CA MET A 119 -11.87 -5.88 -3.01
C MET A 119 -12.46 -6.63 -1.81
N VAL A 120 -12.00 -6.32 -0.60
CA VAL A 120 -12.56 -6.90 0.63
C VAL A 120 -14.03 -6.49 0.82
N ALA A 121 -14.41 -5.26 0.44
CA ALA A 121 -15.78 -4.81 0.49
C ALA A 121 -16.69 -5.59 -0.46
N ALA A 122 -16.25 -5.82 -1.70
CA ALA A 122 -16.98 -6.66 -2.66
C ALA A 122 -17.14 -8.10 -2.13
N GLN A 123 -16.05 -8.70 -1.62
CA GLN A 123 -16.10 -10.02 -1.02
C GLN A 123 -17.04 -10.09 0.19
N ARG A 124 -17.07 -9.04 1.02
CA ARG A 124 -17.96 -8.96 2.20
C ARG A 124 -19.43 -8.88 1.80
N LEU A 125 -19.75 -8.27 0.66
CA LEU A 125 -21.10 -8.19 0.11
C LEU A 125 -21.50 -9.44 -0.70
N GLY A 126 -20.53 -10.30 -1.04
CA GLY A 126 -20.75 -11.43 -1.95
C GLY A 126 -20.91 -11.00 -3.41
N GLU A 127 -20.39 -9.83 -3.77
CA GLU A 127 -20.47 -9.25 -5.11
C GLU A 127 -19.13 -9.37 -5.85
N GLU A 128 -19.18 -9.46 -7.17
CA GLU A 128 -17.97 -9.45 -8.00
C GLU A 128 -17.31 -8.07 -8.00
N TYR A 129 -15.98 -8.05 -7.86
CA TYR A 129 -15.21 -6.81 -7.92
C TYR A 129 -14.78 -6.52 -9.36
N THR A 130 -15.35 -5.48 -9.96
CA THR A 130 -14.98 -5.05 -11.31
C THR A 130 -13.65 -4.29 -11.31
N LEU A 131 -12.64 -4.86 -11.97
CA LEU A 131 -11.36 -4.19 -12.19
C LEU A 131 -11.51 -3.12 -13.27
N LYS A 132 -11.23 -1.86 -12.92
CA LYS A 132 -11.02 -0.80 -13.91
C LYS A 132 -9.63 -0.95 -14.52
N ILE A 133 -9.59 -1.25 -15.82
CA ILE A 133 -8.36 -1.38 -16.60
C ILE A 133 -8.37 -0.32 -17.70
N ASP A 134 -7.61 0.75 -17.48
CA ASP A 134 -7.36 1.77 -18.50
C ASP A 134 -6.29 1.23 -19.47
N LYS A 135 -6.55 1.31 -20.77
CA LYS A 135 -5.59 0.88 -21.79
C LYS A 135 -4.67 2.03 -22.17
N ALA A 136 -3.38 1.74 -22.28
CA ALA A 136 -2.44 2.67 -22.88
C ALA A 136 -2.79 2.92 -24.37
N PRO A 137 -2.40 4.06 -24.94
CA PRO A 137 -2.57 4.31 -26.38
C PRO A 137 -1.90 3.19 -27.19
N ALA A 138 -2.60 2.68 -28.21
CA ALA A 138 -2.10 1.59 -29.06
C ALA A 138 -0.82 1.99 -29.82
N ASN A 139 -0.73 3.27 -30.18
CA ASN A 139 0.41 3.82 -30.91
C ASN A 139 1.28 4.64 -29.95
N VAL A 140 2.53 4.19 -29.78
CA VAL A 140 3.58 4.94 -29.10
C VAL A 140 4.15 5.95 -30.10
N ASN A 141 4.15 7.23 -29.76
CA ASN A 141 4.76 8.26 -30.60
C ASN A 141 6.25 7.95 -30.83
N SER A 142 6.64 7.83 -32.11
CA SER A 142 8.01 7.50 -32.50
C SER A 142 9.02 8.51 -31.95
N ALA A 143 8.67 9.79 -31.83
CA ALA A 143 9.52 10.83 -31.27
C ALA A 143 9.96 10.56 -29.83
N LEU A 144 9.15 9.86 -29.02
CA LEU A 144 9.49 9.45 -27.66
C LEU A 144 10.51 8.29 -27.62
N THR A 145 10.61 7.54 -28.72
CA THR A 145 11.39 6.29 -28.79
C THR A 145 12.61 6.38 -29.69
N GLN A 146 12.75 7.46 -30.44
CA GLN A 146 13.85 7.69 -31.39
C GLN A 146 14.90 8.68 -30.87
N GLY A 147 14.66 9.34 -29.73
CA GLY A 147 15.61 10.29 -29.15
C GLY A 147 16.87 9.62 -28.56
N PRO A 148 17.95 10.40 -28.33
CA PRO A 148 19.21 9.89 -27.80
C PRO A 148 19.08 9.27 -26.40
N GLU A 149 18.15 9.77 -25.57
CA GLU A 149 17.86 9.20 -24.24
C GLU A 149 17.36 7.76 -24.35
N MET A 150 16.44 7.49 -25.29
CA MET A 150 15.94 6.13 -25.53
C MET A 150 17.03 5.23 -26.11
N ALA A 151 17.88 5.75 -26.99
CA ALA A 151 19.01 4.99 -27.53
C ALA A 151 19.94 4.51 -26.41
N ARG A 152 20.28 5.38 -25.43
CA ARG A 152 21.06 4.98 -24.26
C ARG A 152 20.36 3.91 -23.43
N VAL A 153 19.05 4.05 -23.18
CA VAL A 153 18.28 3.04 -22.46
C VAL A 153 18.31 1.69 -23.19
N ARG A 154 18.14 1.67 -24.51
CA ARG A 154 18.22 0.43 -25.33
C ARG A 154 19.54 -0.30 -25.13
N GLU A 155 20.66 0.41 -25.23
CA GLU A 155 21.99 -0.17 -25.03
C GLU A 155 22.18 -0.71 -23.60
N LEU A 156 21.76 0.07 -22.59
CA LEU A 156 21.88 -0.35 -21.20
C LEU A 156 21.05 -1.61 -20.90
N MET A 157 19.85 -1.71 -21.47
CA MET A 157 19.02 -2.92 -21.35
C MET A 157 19.64 -4.11 -22.09
N TYR A 158 20.23 -3.90 -23.27
CA TYR A 158 20.93 -4.95 -24.01
C TYR A 158 22.09 -5.56 -23.21
N TRP A 159 22.86 -4.71 -22.50
CA TRP A 159 23.97 -5.15 -21.64
C TRP A 159 23.54 -5.63 -20.25
N ASN A 160 22.24 -5.74 -19.96
CA ASN A 160 21.70 -6.09 -18.64
C ASN A 160 22.20 -5.17 -17.51
N LEU A 161 22.34 -3.88 -17.80
CA LEU A 161 22.72 -2.84 -16.83
C LEU A 161 21.45 -2.18 -16.26
N ASP A 162 20.54 -2.98 -15.70
CA ASP A 162 19.19 -2.56 -15.30
C ASP A 162 19.19 -1.34 -14.37
N ASN A 163 20.09 -1.30 -13.39
CA ASN A 163 20.16 -0.17 -12.44
C ASN A 163 20.52 1.16 -13.14
N THR A 164 21.42 1.12 -14.12
CA THR A 164 21.82 2.29 -14.89
C THR A 164 20.71 2.68 -15.86
N ALA A 165 20.11 1.70 -16.55
CA ALA A 165 18.94 1.92 -17.41
C ALA A 165 17.78 2.55 -16.64
N ARG A 166 17.53 2.09 -15.41
CA ARG A 166 16.50 2.61 -14.50
C ARG A 166 16.67 4.09 -14.18
N SER A 167 17.92 4.54 -14.08
CA SER A 167 18.25 5.94 -13.77
C SER A 167 18.03 6.84 -14.99
N GLU A 168 18.50 6.42 -16.17
CA GLU A 168 18.23 7.11 -17.44
C GLU A 168 16.73 7.16 -17.75
N TRP A 169 16.04 6.03 -17.57
CA TRP A 169 14.59 5.93 -17.76
C TRP A 169 13.82 6.85 -16.80
N ALA A 170 14.23 6.95 -15.53
CA ALA A 170 13.59 7.84 -14.57
C ALA A 170 13.60 9.30 -15.06
N ASN A 171 14.75 9.74 -15.60
CA ASN A 171 14.91 11.10 -16.12
C ASN A 171 14.04 11.32 -17.38
N LEU A 172 14.08 10.36 -18.31
CA LEU A 172 13.27 10.41 -19.54
C LEU A 172 11.77 10.51 -19.25
N VAL A 173 11.25 9.73 -18.30
CA VAL A 173 9.82 9.69 -17.99
C VAL A 173 9.35 10.90 -17.18
N LYS A 174 10.20 11.41 -16.27
CA LYS A 174 9.83 12.50 -15.34
C LYS A 174 9.48 13.81 -16.04
N SER A 175 10.10 14.09 -17.18
CA SER A 175 9.90 15.34 -17.95
C SER A 175 8.70 15.29 -18.91
N ARG A 176 7.98 14.17 -18.99
CA ARG A 176 6.95 13.93 -20.00
C ARG A 176 5.54 14.10 -19.43
N SER A 177 4.60 14.39 -20.32
CA SER A 177 3.17 14.45 -19.99
C SER A 177 2.62 13.07 -19.60
N LYS A 178 1.49 13.03 -18.91
CA LYS A 178 0.86 11.77 -18.48
C LYS A 178 0.54 10.82 -19.63
N SER A 179 0.16 11.36 -20.79
CA SER A 179 -0.09 10.58 -22.02
C SER A 179 1.20 9.94 -22.54
N GLU A 180 2.28 10.71 -22.62
CA GLU A 180 3.59 10.21 -23.05
C GLU A 180 4.18 9.20 -22.05
N GLN A 181 3.96 9.39 -20.75
CA GLN A 181 4.34 8.42 -19.72
C GLN A 181 3.61 7.08 -19.90
N ALA A 182 2.33 7.10 -20.30
CA ALA A 182 1.58 5.89 -20.61
C ALA A 182 2.10 5.19 -21.88
N GLN A 183 2.45 5.98 -22.91
CA GLN A 183 3.08 5.46 -24.11
C GLN A 183 4.45 4.85 -23.83
N LEU A 184 5.28 5.48 -22.99
CA LEU A 184 6.57 4.94 -22.54
C LEU A 184 6.40 3.66 -21.71
N ALA A 185 5.39 3.60 -20.83
CA ALA A 185 5.07 2.38 -20.08
C ALA A 185 4.68 1.23 -21.02
N ARG A 186 3.87 1.50 -22.04
CA ARG A 186 3.48 0.52 -23.05
C ARG A 186 4.65 0.10 -23.93
N TYR A 187 5.51 1.04 -24.31
CA TYR A 187 6.71 0.76 -25.07
C TYR A 187 7.63 -0.21 -24.30
N ALA A 188 7.93 0.09 -23.04
CA ALA A 188 8.75 -0.78 -22.20
C ALA A 188 8.09 -2.17 -21.99
N PHE A 189 6.76 -2.22 -21.83
CA PHE A 189 6.01 -3.47 -21.77
C PHE A 189 6.18 -4.33 -23.03
N ASN A 190 6.02 -3.72 -24.21
CA ASN A 190 6.18 -4.40 -25.50
C ASN A 190 7.61 -4.88 -25.75
N GLN A 191 8.62 -4.20 -25.19
CA GLN A 191 10.04 -4.61 -25.26
C GLN A 191 10.44 -5.62 -24.19
N HIS A 192 9.49 -6.10 -23.37
CA HIS A 192 9.76 -6.99 -22.22
C HIS A 192 10.66 -6.37 -21.13
N TRP A 193 10.73 -5.03 -21.06
CA TRP A 193 11.41 -4.28 -20.01
C TRP A 193 10.46 -4.03 -18.84
N TRP A 194 10.15 -5.11 -18.13
CA TRP A 194 9.06 -5.17 -17.14
C TRP A 194 9.21 -4.15 -16.02
N ASP A 195 10.43 -3.97 -15.52
CA ASP A 195 10.76 -3.03 -14.45
C ASP A 195 10.61 -1.56 -14.87
N LEU A 196 10.98 -1.23 -16.11
CA LEU A 196 10.83 0.09 -16.72
C LEU A 196 9.36 0.41 -17.01
N SER A 197 8.57 -0.58 -17.44
CA SER A 197 7.13 -0.45 -17.61
C SER A 197 6.45 -0.06 -16.29
N VAL A 198 6.72 -0.81 -15.22
CA VAL A 198 6.20 -0.52 -13.88
C VAL A 198 6.69 0.84 -13.38
N GLN A 199 7.95 1.20 -13.60
CA GLN A 199 8.48 2.49 -13.19
C GLN A 199 7.78 3.67 -13.90
N ALA A 200 7.47 3.53 -15.19
CA ALA A 200 6.77 4.56 -15.94
C ALA A 200 5.34 4.77 -15.41
N THR A 201 4.63 3.70 -15.07
CA THR A 201 3.30 3.81 -14.46
C THR A 201 3.32 4.47 -13.08
N ILE A 202 4.37 4.23 -12.28
CA ILE A 202 4.56 4.90 -10.98
C ILE A 202 4.80 6.39 -11.18
N ALA A 203 5.70 6.77 -12.09
CA ALA A 203 6.03 8.15 -12.38
C ALA A 203 4.80 8.94 -12.87
N GLY A 204 4.01 8.36 -13.78
CA GLY A 204 2.81 8.99 -14.30
C GLY A 204 1.54 8.82 -13.47
N LYS A 205 1.63 8.17 -12.30
CA LYS A 205 0.47 7.84 -11.45
C LYS A 205 -0.65 7.15 -12.26
N LEU A 206 -0.25 6.26 -13.18
CA LEU A 206 -1.11 5.53 -14.13
C LEU A 206 -1.75 4.32 -13.45
N TRP A 207 -2.44 4.57 -12.34
CA TRP A 207 -2.74 3.51 -11.41
C TRP A 207 -3.75 2.46 -11.91
N ASP A 208 -4.56 2.82 -12.90
CA ASP A 208 -5.56 1.95 -13.52
C ASP A 208 -5.04 1.26 -14.79
N HIS A 209 -3.78 1.51 -15.20
CA HIS A 209 -3.10 0.78 -16.29
C HIS A 209 -2.55 -0.55 -15.76
N LEU A 210 -3.43 -1.50 -15.46
CA LEU A 210 -3.07 -2.70 -14.71
C LEU A 210 -2.15 -3.65 -15.48
N GLU A 211 -2.25 -3.72 -16.82
CA GLU A 211 -1.37 -4.56 -17.64
C GLU A 211 0.10 -4.16 -17.48
N GLU A 212 0.41 -2.87 -17.62
CA GLU A 212 1.77 -2.34 -17.49
C GLU A 212 2.27 -2.31 -16.04
N ARG A 213 1.36 -2.26 -15.06
CA ARG A 213 1.69 -2.28 -13.63
C ARG A 213 1.99 -3.68 -13.10
N PHE A 214 1.41 -4.70 -13.70
CA PHE A 214 1.53 -6.09 -13.27
C PHE A 214 1.86 -6.99 -14.47
N PRO A 215 2.99 -6.76 -15.17
CA PRO A 215 3.39 -7.59 -16.29
C PRO A 215 3.65 -9.02 -15.87
N LEU A 216 3.35 -9.98 -16.76
CA LEU A 216 3.68 -11.40 -16.59
C LEU A 216 5.17 -11.65 -16.85
N ALA A 217 6.02 -11.00 -16.07
CA ALA A 217 7.46 -11.09 -16.18
C ALA A 217 7.95 -12.52 -15.91
N TYR A 218 8.81 -13.05 -16.79
CA TYR A 218 9.46 -14.35 -16.65
C TYR A 218 8.48 -15.52 -16.42
N ASN A 219 7.30 -15.48 -17.07
CA ASN A 219 6.22 -16.45 -16.87
C ASN A 219 6.67 -17.91 -17.00
N ASP A 220 7.54 -18.21 -17.97
CA ASP A 220 8.04 -19.58 -18.21
C ASP A 220 8.93 -20.07 -17.07
N LEU A 221 9.84 -19.23 -16.57
CA LEU A 221 10.68 -19.54 -15.42
C LEU A 221 9.82 -19.73 -14.17
N PHE A 222 8.88 -18.82 -13.93
CA PHE A 222 7.99 -18.92 -12.78
C PHE A 222 7.18 -20.22 -12.83
N THR A 223 6.57 -20.52 -13.98
CA THR A 223 5.80 -21.75 -14.20
C THR A 223 6.68 -22.98 -13.97
N ARG A 224 7.89 -23.02 -14.54
CA ARG A 224 8.83 -24.14 -14.38
C ARG A 224 9.19 -24.41 -12.92
N TYR A 225 9.48 -23.39 -12.13
CA TYR A 225 9.95 -23.55 -10.75
C TYR A 225 8.82 -23.68 -9.70
N THR A 226 7.57 -23.42 -10.07
CA THR A 226 6.42 -23.51 -9.17
C THR A 226 5.51 -24.71 -9.43
N ARG A 227 5.59 -25.33 -10.61
CA ARG A 227 4.75 -26.47 -11.04
C ARG A 227 4.71 -27.62 -10.04
N GLU A 228 5.82 -27.90 -9.36
CA GLU A 228 5.95 -29.00 -8.41
C GLU A 228 5.90 -28.55 -6.94
N LYS A 229 5.82 -27.23 -6.68
CA LYS A 229 5.98 -26.69 -5.32
C LYS A 229 4.72 -26.08 -4.72
N ILE A 230 3.67 -25.83 -5.50
CA ILE A 230 2.50 -25.10 -5.00
C ILE A 230 1.20 -25.82 -5.35
N SER A 231 0.55 -26.39 -4.33
CA SER A 231 -0.78 -27.03 -4.43
C SER A 231 -1.92 -26.03 -4.66
N HIS A 232 -1.65 -24.72 -4.59
CA HIS A 232 -2.58 -23.65 -4.95
C HIS A 232 -1.89 -22.70 -5.93
N LYS A 233 -2.46 -22.46 -7.11
CA LYS A 233 -2.00 -21.43 -8.05
C LYS A 233 -2.13 -20.03 -7.40
N ALA A 234 -1.22 -19.68 -6.50
CA ALA A 234 -1.23 -18.42 -5.76
C ALA A 234 -0.21 -17.44 -6.36
N MET A 235 -0.77 -16.45 -7.05
CA MET A 235 -0.29 -15.06 -7.28
C MET A 235 1.20 -14.86 -7.65
N PRO A 236 1.55 -14.92 -8.94
CA PRO A 236 2.89 -14.62 -9.48
C PRO A 236 3.43 -13.20 -9.25
N TRP A 237 2.59 -12.26 -8.78
CA TRP A 237 2.81 -10.82 -8.92
C TRP A 237 3.33 -10.11 -7.67
N ARG A 238 3.61 -10.83 -6.56
CA ARG A 238 3.81 -10.22 -5.23
C ARG A 238 5.20 -10.33 -4.61
N LEU A 239 6.16 -10.96 -5.29
CA LEU A 239 7.55 -11.03 -4.83
C LEU A 239 8.41 -10.02 -5.61
N PRO A 240 9.34 -9.30 -4.96
CA PRO A 240 10.21 -8.37 -5.66
C PRO A 240 11.04 -9.16 -6.69
N ALA A 241 11.15 -8.60 -7.90
CA ALA A 241 12.06 -9.06 -8.94
C ALA A 241 13.50 -8.96 -8.43
N ARG A 242 13.95 -9.97 -7.68
CA ARG A 242 15.36 -10.22 -7.39
C ARG A 242 15.77 -11.47 -8.15
N ARG A 243 16.79 -11.27 -8.98
CA ARG A 243 17.44 -12.21 -9.90
C ARG A 243 17.57 -13.62 -9.32
N ALA A 244 17.25 -14.64 -10.12
CA ALA A 244 17.73 -16.00 -9.89
C ALA A 244 19.27 -16.04 -10.04
N PRO A 245 20.01 -16.79 -9.21
CA PRO A 245 21.46 -16.86 -9.33
C PRO A 245 21.88 -17.44 -10.68
N GLY A 246 22.73 -16.69 -11.39
CA GLY A 246 23.20 -17.05 -12.72
C GLY A 246 24.08 -18.29 -12.69
N THR A 247 23.77 -19.24 -13.57
CA THR A 247 24.69 -20.30 -13.99
C THR A 247 25.81 -19.66 -14.80
N ARG A 248 27.02 -19.59 -14.25
CA ARG A 248 28.24 -19.40 -15.03
C ARG A 248 28.48 -20.68 -15.86
N LYS A 249 28.68 -20.52 -17.16
CA LYS A 249 29.61 -21.35 -17.93
C LYS A 249 30.92 -20.59 -18.00
#